data_AF-A0A060CHZ5-F1
#
_entry.id   AF-A0A060CHZ5-F1
#
_cell.length_a   1.000
_cell.length_b   1.000
_cell.length_c   1.000
_cell.angle_alpha   90.00
_cell.angle_beta   90.00
_cell.angle_gamma   90.00
#
_symmetry.space_group_name_H-M   'P 1'
#
loop_
_entity.id
_entity.type
_entity.pdbx_description
1 polymer ?
#
loop_
_entity_poly.entity_id
_entity_poly.type
_entity_poly.pdbx_seq_one_letter_code
_entity_poly.pdbx_strand_id
1 'polypeptide(L)'
;MGKQLAGVRHADGARPDRRDLSEAHSWQAGRAAGDVGRFTAATLGLQWQWNHNPDNTKWSLTERAGHLRLRPTAATSFWTARNTLTQKARARAAAAW
;
A
#
# COMPACT_ATOMS: atom_id res chain seq x y z
N MET A 1 35.61 15.07 46.62
CA MET A 1 36.14 14.46 45.38
C MET A 1 35.23 13.31 44.98
N GLY A 2 34.68 13.16 43.78
CA GLY A 2 34.67 13.95 42.55
C GLY A 2 33.66 13.29 41.61
N LYS A 3 32.74 14.08 41.03
CA LYS A 3 31.86 13.63 39.94
C LYS A 3 32.72 13.50 38.69
N GLN A 4 32.68 12.36 38.00
CA GLN A 4 33.23 12.27 36.65
C GLN A 4 32.06 12.29 35.67
N LEU A 5 31.90 13.44 35.02
CA LEU A 5 31.11 13.61 33.81
C LEU A 5 31.92 13.01 32.65
N ALA A 6 31.40 12.00 31.98
CA ALA A 6 31.97 11.49 30.73
C ALA A 6 31.17 12.05 29.56
N GLY A 7 31.88 12.74 28.67
CA GLY A 7 31.32 13.64 27.67
C GLY A 7 30.53 12.98 26.55
N VAL A 8 29.58 13.75 26.03
CA VAL A 8 28.91 13.52 24.76
C VAL A 8 29.94 13.71 23.66
N ARG A 9 30.40 12.60 23.06
CA ARG A 9 31.05 12.65 21.75
C ARG A 9 29.93 12.73 20.71
N HIS A 10 29.96 13.77 19.89
CA HIS A 10 29.14 13.84 18.68
C HIS A 10 29.53 12.63 17.80
N ALA A 11 28.59 11.70 17.64
CA ALA A 11 28.75 10.60 16.69
C ALA A 11 28.46 11.13 15.29
N ASP A 12 29.40 10.84 14.40
CA ASP A 12 29.36 11.10 12.96
C ASP A 12 28.05 10.61 12.33
N GLY A 13 27.56 11.35 11.34
CA GLY A 13 26.24 11.22 10.70
C GLY A 13 25.94 9.93 9.94
N ALA A 14 26.14 8.77 10.55
CA ALA A 14 25.62 7.50 10.08
C ALA A 14 24.11 7.42 10.36
N ARG A 15 23.32 7.05 9.33
CA ARG A 15 21.90 6.76 9.51
C ARG A 15 21.74 5.65 10.57
N PRO A 16 20.93 5.86 11.62
CA PRO A 16 20.78 4.89 12.71
C PRO A 16 20.25 3.55 12.20
N ASP A 17 20.70 2.48 12.84
CA ASP A 17 20.33 1.10 12.53
C ASP A 17 18.82 0.92 12.62
N ARG A 18 18.25 0.19 11.65
CA ARG A 18 16.81 -0.08 11.51
C ARG A 18 16.19 -0.74 12.74
N ARG A 19 17.00 -1.38 13.58
CA ARG A 19 16.58 -2.02 14.84
C ARG A 19 16.17 -1.03 15.93
N ASP A 20 16.51 0.25 15.79
CA ASP A 20 16.17 1.31 16.75
C ASP A 20 14.78 1.95 16.47
N LEU A 21 14.06 1.49 15.44
CA LEU A 21 12.77 2.04 15.00
C LEU A 21 11.56 1.14 15.34
N SER A 22 11.74 0.13 16.20
CA SER A 22 10.67 -0.85 16.49
C SER A 22 9.49 -0.27 17.28
N GLU A 23 9.65 0.86 17.97
CA GLU A 23 8.56 1.48 18.74
C GLU A 23 7.62 2.37 17.90
N ALA A 24 7.96 2.67 16.65
CA ALA A 24 7.15 3.53 15.79
C ALA A 24 5.97 2.82 15.08
N HIS A 25 5.78 1.52 15.27
CA HIS A 25 4.87 0.70 14.45
C HIS A 25 3.46 0.46 15.03
N SER A 26 3.10 1.08 16.15
CA SER A 26 1.76 0.96 16.77
C SER A 26 0.67 1.83 16.12
N TRP A 27 0.78 2.15 14.82
CA TRP A 27 -0.26 2.86 14.05
C TRP A 27 -1.20 1.95 13.24
N GLN A 28 -1.18 0.63 13.47
CA GLN A 28 -1.95 -0.32 12.66
C GLN A 28 -3.27 -0.81 13.29
N ALA A 29 -3.61 -0.38 14.50
CA ALA A 29 -4.89 -0.71 15.11
C ALA A 29 -5.96 0.31 14.72
N GLY A 30 -6.71 0.05 13.65
CA GLY A 30 -7.94 0.81 13.39
C GLY A 30 -8.38 1.00 11.93
N ARG A 31 -7.67 0.46 10.94
CA ARG A 31 -8.23 0.44 9.58
C ARG A 31 -9.11 -0.79 9.45
N ALA A 32 -10.41 -0.56 9.27
CA ALA A 32 -11.32 -1.51 8.63
C ALA A 32 -10.82 -1.74 7.19
N ALA A 33 -9.70 -2.44 7.05
CA ALA A 33 -9.26 -2.97 5.79
C ALA A 33 -10.16 -4.16 5.52
N GLY A 34 -11.24 -3.92 4.77
CA GLY A 34 -11.89 -5.00 4.03
C GLY A 34 -10.79 -5.85 3.41
N ASP A 35 -10.93 -7.16 3.59
CA ASP A 35 -9.88 -8.16 3.33
C ASP A 35 -9.11 -7.81 2.06
N VAL A 36 -7.78 -7.71 2.13
CA VAL A 36 -6.95 -7.05 1.12
C VAL A 36 -7.17 -7.71 -0.26
N GLY A 37 -7.97 -7.07 -1.10
CA GLY A 37 -8.31 -7.55 -2.45
C GLY A 37 -9.76 -8.02 -2.64
N ARG A 38 -10.56 -8.13 -1.58
CA ARG A 38 -11.99 -8.46 -1.70
C ARG A 38 -12.79 -7.25 -2.15
N PHE A 39 -13.64 -7.44 -3.15
CA PHE A 39 -14.54 -6.44 -3.72
C PHE A 39 -15.92 -6.46 -3.04
N THR A 40 -15.94 -6.50 -1.71
CA THR A 40 -17.18 -6.65 -0.92
C THR A 40 -17.87 -5.32 -0.63
N ALA A 41 -17.16 -4.20 -0.74
CA ALA A 41 -17.73 -2.86 -0.59
C ALA A 41 -18.16 -2.29 -1.96
N ALA A 42 -19.10 -1.34 -1.95
CA ALA A 42 -19.53 -0.61 -3.14
C ALA A 42 -18.47 0.39 -3.66
N THR A 43 -17.38 0.59 -2.90
CA THR A 43 -16.26 1.46 -3.24
C THR A 43 -14.95 0.66 -3.27
N LEU A 44 -14.00 1.12 -4.09
CA LEU A 44 -12.68 0.51 -4.13
C LEU A 44 -11.92 0.77 -2.82
N GLY A 45 -11.24 -0.26 -2.32
CA GLY A 45 -10.29 -0.09 -1.23
C GLY A 45 -9.09 0.78 -1.65
N LEU A 46 -8.50 1.48 -0.67
CA LEU A 46 -7.41 2.44 -0.88
C LEU A 46 -6.14 1.86 -1.53
N GLN A 47 -5.99 0.53 -1.55
CA GLN A 47 -4.88 -0.14 -2.20
C GLN A 47 -4.95 -0.09 -3.74
N TRP A 48 -6.14 0.12 -4.29
CA TRP A 48 -6.40 0.09 -5.72
C TRP A 48 -6.26 1.48 -6.33
N GLN A 49 -5.61 1.53 -7.50
CA GLN A 49 -5.51 2.75 -8.30
C GLN A 49 -5.78 2.44 -9.76
N TRP A 50 -6.44 3.35 -10.45
CA TRP A 50 -6.61 3.27 -11.89
C TRP A 50 -5.32 3.71 -12.60
N ASN A 51 -4.92 2.95 -13.62
CA ASN A 51 -3.96 3.45 -14.59
C ASN A 51 -4.68 4.49 -15.47
N HIS A 52 -4.27 5.76 -15.36
CA HIS A 52 -5.01 6.92 -15.84
C HIS A 52 -6.41 7.06 -15.22
N ASN A 53 -7.23 7.93 -15.79
CA ASN A 53 -8.63 8.07 -15.39
C ASN A 53 -9.44 6.85 -15.89
N PRO A 54 -10.43 6.35 -15.15
CA PRO A 54 -11.34 5.32 -15.64
C PRO A 54 -12.41 5.91 -16.58
N ASP A 55 -13.13 5.03 -17.28
CA ASP A 55 -14.49 5.27 -17.78
C ASP A 55 -15.47 4.63 -16.78
N ASN A 56 -16.17 5.48 -16.01
CA ASN A 56 -17.08 5.06 -14.94
C ASN A 56 -18.34 4.34 -15.42
N THR A 57 -18.61 4.33 -16.73
CA THR A 57 -19.74 3.56 -17.30
C THR A 57 -19.39 2.09 -17.57
N LYS A 58 -18.10 1.74 -17.46
CA LYS A 58 -17.54 0.43 -17.85
C LYS A 58 -16.98 -0.39 -16.70
N TRP A 59 -17.20 0.03 -15.45
CA TRP A 59 -16.88 -0.78 -14.29
C TRP A 59 -17.97 -0.68 -13.21
N SER A 60 -18.06 -1.69 -12.35
CA SER A 60 -19.00 -1.67 -11.21
C SER A 60 -18.55 -2.61 -10.10
N LEU A 61 -18.83 -2.22 -8.85
CA LEU A 61 -18.75 -3.07 -7.65
C LEU A 61 -20.13 -3.49 -7.13
N THR A 62 -21.20 -2.95 -7.69
CA THR A 62 -22.57 -3.17 -7.26
C THR A 62 -23.39 -4.02 -8.23
N GLU A 63 -22.94 -4.17 -9.48
CA GLU A 63 -23.57 -5.05 -10.47
C GLU A 63 -23.60 -6.51 -10.02
N ARG A 64 -22.55 -6.95 -9.30
CA ARG A 64 -22.49 -8.27 -8.68
C ARG A 64 -21.70 -8.18 -7.38
N ALA A 65 -22.40 -8.36 -6.25
CA ALA A 65 -21.78 -8.30 -4.93
C ALA A 65 -20.54 -9.20 -4.82
N GLY A 66 -19.49 -8.68 -4.17
CA GLY A 66 -18.23 -9.41 -3.97
C GLY A 66 -17.30 -9.43 -5.19
N HIS A 67 -17.65 -8.77 -6.30
CA HIS A 67 -16.88 -8.81 -7.54
C HIS A 67 -16.67 -7.42 -8.13
N LEU A 68 -15.50 -7.22 -8.74
CA LEU A 68 -15.28 -6.14 -9.69
C LEU A 68 -15.74 -6.60 -11.08
N ARG A 69 -16.71 -5.89 -11.66
CA ARG A 69 -17.04 -6.02 -13.08
C ARG A 69 -16.21 -5.02 -13.88
N LEU A 70 -15.53 -5.50 -14.92
CA LEU A 70 -14.98 -4.69 -16.00
C LEU A 70 -15.70 -5.05 -17.30
N ARG A 71 -16.15 -4.03 -18.04
CA ARG A 71 -16.69 -4.18 -19.39
C ARG A 71 -15.62 -3.74 -20.39
N PRO A 72 -15.41 -4.48 -21.49
CA PRO A 72 -14.35 -4.16 -22.43
C PRO A 72 -14.57 -2.80 -23.09
N THR A 73 -13.46 -2.10 -23.30
CA THR A 73 -13.37 -0.87 -24.10
C THR A 73 -12.46 -1.14 -25.29
N ALA A 74 -12.72 -0.50 -26.43
CA ALA A 74 -11.80 -0.57 -27.55
C ALA A 74 -10.44 0.06 -27.18
N ALA A 75 -9.35 -0.61 -27.53
CA ALA A 75 -7.99 -0.11 -27.37
C ALA A 75 -7.12 -0.69 -28.48
N THR A 76 -6.18 0.11 -28.99
CA THR A 76 -5.22 -0.32 -30.02
C THR A 76 -4.00 -1.03 -29.44
N SER A 77 -3.78 -0.91 -28.13
CA SER A 77 -2.67 -1.55 -27.42
C SER A 77 -2.99 -1.71 -25.93
N PHE A 78 -2.17 -2.50 -25.22
CA PHE A 78 -2.28 -2.63 -23.77
C PHE A 78 -2.11 -1.30 -23.02
N TRP A 79 -1.15 -0.47 -23.44
CA TRP A 79 -0.83 0.80 -22.78
C TRP A 79 -1.96 1.83 -22.86
N THR A 80 -2.83 1.70 -23.85
CA THR A 80 -3.96 2.62 -24.09
C THR A 80 -5.29 2.06 -23.57
N ALA A 81 -5.31 0.86 -22.98
CA ALA A 81 -6.52 0.25 -22.45
C ALA A 81 -6.99 0.94 -21.16
N ARG A 82 -8.20 1.50 -21.21
CA ARG A 82 -8.87 2.13 -20.06
C ARG A 82 -9.33 1.06 -19.06
N ASN A 83 -9.60 1.50 -17.83
CA ASN A 83 -10.05 0.65 -16.73
C ASN A 83 -9.07 -0.47 -16.38
N THR A 84 -7.77 -0.21 -16.57
CA THR A 84 -6.70 -1.05 -16.04
C THR A 84 -6.51 -0.73 -14.56
N LEU A 85 -6.81 -1.68 -13.68
CA LEU A 85 -6.70 -1.52 -12.23
C LEU A 85 -5.34 -2.03 -11.74
N THR A 86 -4.70 -1.27 -10.84
CA THR A 86 -3.34 -1.54 -10.36
C THR A 86 -3.28 -1.55 -8.84
N GLN A 87 -2.32 -2.31 -8.30
CA GLN A 87 -1.95 -2.32 -6.88
C GLN A 87 -0.42 -2.42 -6.77
N LYS A 88 0.17 -1.81 -5.74
CA LYS A 88 1.59 -2.02 -5.43
C LYS A 88 1.85 -3.49 -5.07
N ALA A 89 2.89 -4.06 -5.67
CA ALA A 89 3.40 -5.37 -5.28
C ALA A 89 3.78 -5.36 -3.79
N ARG A 90 3.37 -6.40 -3.07
CA ARG A 90 3.82 -6.62 -1.69
C ARG A 90 5.04 -7.54 -1.76
N ALA A 91 6.14 -7.10 -1.15
CA ALA A 91 7.30 -7.97 -0.97
C ALA A 91 6.92 -9.16 -0.09
N ARG A 92 7.43 -10.34 -0.44
CA ARG A 92 7.47 -11.47 0.49
C ARG A 92 8.45 -11.12 1.62
N ALA A 93 8.11 -11.45 2.86
CA ALA A 93 9.08 -11.40 3.95
C ALA A 93 10.26 -12.30 3.59
N ALA A 94 11.49 -11.78 3.62
CA ALA A 94 12.65 -12.59 3.37
C ALA A 94 12.66 -13.76 4.37
N ALA A 95 12.73 -15.00 3.87
CA ALA A 95 13.01 -16.13 4.73
C ALA A 95 14.46 -15.94 5.18
N ALA A 96 14.63 -15.67 6.48
CA ALA A 96 15.94 -15.68 7.10
C ALA A 96 16.47 -17.13 7.03
N TRP A 97 17.64 -17.29 6.42
CA TRP A 97 18.45 -18.50 6.51
C TRP A 97 19.36 -18.37 7.73
#